data_AF-K1ZB70-F1
#
_entry.id   AF-K1ZB70-F1
#
_cell.length_a   1.000
_cell.length_b   1.000
_cell.length_c   1.000
_cell.angle_alpha   90.00
_cell.angle_beta   90.00
_cell.angle_gamma   90.00
#
_symmetry.space_group_name_H-M   'P 1'
#
loop_
_entity.id
_entity.type
_entity.pdbx_description
1 polymer ?
#
loop_
_entity_poly.entity_id
_entity_poly.type
_entity_poly.pdbx_seq_one_letter_code
_entity_poly.pdbx_strand_id
1 'polypeptide(L)'
;MTRVSTPVEALENMKPNLLLYLSLVIAGIVFIFFMNRSRVDDPNADSLIARGESIYRTNCIACHNPDPKKDGAIGPAIYGSSQELLEARVIKASYLDEYQPKRTTHIMPAMPHLAGGIEALHAFLNQ
;
A
#
# COMPACT_ATOMS: atom_id res chain seq x y z
N MET A 1 -13.03 62.00 -33.55
CA MET A 1 -12.35 60.80 -34.10
C MET A 1 -12.62 59.64 -33.16
N THR A 2 -13.66 58.84 -33.42
CA THR A 2 -14.05 57.68 -32.59
C THR A 2 -13.55 56.40 -33.26
N ARG A 3 -12.63 55.70 -32.61
CA ARG A 3 -12.00 54.47 -33.12
C ARG A 3 -13.01 53.32 -33.00
N VAL A 4 -13.44 52.77 -34.13
CA VAL A 4 -14.31 51.57 -34.18
C VAL A 4 -13.44 50.35 -33.93
N SER A 5 -13.68 49.64 -32.82
CA SER A 5 -13.03 48.36 -32.48
C SER A 5 -13.54 47.25 -33.40
N THR A 6 -12.63 46.50 -34.02
CA THR A 6 -12.99 45.44 -34.96
C THR A 6 -13.37 44.13 -34.22
N PRO A 7 -14.24 43.27 -34.79
CA PRO A 7 -14.65 42.00 -34.17
C PRO A 7 -13.52 40.97 -34.02
N VAL A 8 -12.33 41.24 -34.58
CA VAL A 8 -11.17 40.34 -34.52
C VAL A 8 -10.44 40.44 -33.15
N GLU A 9 -10.34 41.64 -32.57
CA GLU A 9 -9.67 41.86 -31.27
C GLU A 9 -10.40 41.18 -30.08
N ALA A 10 -11.73 41.02 -30.18
CA ALA A 10 -12.53 40.35 -29.16
C ALA A 10 -12.33 38.81 -29.14
N LEU A 11 -11.95 38.20 -30.27
CA LEU A 11 -11.69 36.76 -30.38
C LEU A 11 -10.27 36.39 -29.93
N GLU A 12 -9.30 37.29 -30.05
CA GLU A 12 -7.93 37.04 -29.60
C GLU A 12 -7.79 37.09 -28.07
N ASN A 13 -8.56 37.93 -27.38
CA ASN A 13 -8.52 38.08 -25.92
C ASN A 13 -9.29 36.99 -25.13
N MET A 14 -9.94 36.04 -25.80
CA MET A 14 -10.62 34.91 -25.15
C MET A 14 -9.72 33.65 -25.00
N LYS A 15 -8.58 33.63 -25.70
CA LYS A 15 -7.61 32.52 -25.71
C LYS A 15 -6.80 32.31 -24.41
N PRO A 16 -6.38 33.34 -23.64
CA PRO A 16 -5.54 33.11 -22.45
C PRO A 16 -6.34 32.46 -21.30
N ASN A 17 -7.64 32.76 -21.24
CA ASN A 17 -8.58 32.27 -20.23
C ASN A 17 -8.93 30.80 -20.50
N LEU A 18 -9.05 30.44 -21.78
CA LEU A 18 -9.37 29.08 -22.21
C LEU A 18 -8.22 28.10 -21.95
N LEU A 19 -6.97 28.53 -22.19
CA LEU A 19 -5.78 27.73 -21.88
C LEU A 19 -5.58 27.53 -20.38
N LEU A 20 -5.83 28.57 -19.57
CA LEU A 20 -5.80 28.47 -18.11
C LEU A 20 -6.90 27.56 -17.55
N TYR A 21 -8.09 27.60 -18.14
CA TYR A 21 -9.19 26.71 -17.76
C TYR A 21 -8.88 25.26 -18.12
N LEU A 22 -8.31 25.01 -19.30
CA LEU A 22 -7.94 23.68 -19.75
C LEU A 22 -6.85 23.05 -18.86
N SER A 23 -5.86 23.83 -18.42
CA SER A 23 -4.82 23.35 -17.50
C SER A 23 -5.37 23.02 -16.10
N LEU A 24 -6.30 23.81 -15.58
CA LEU A 24 -6.99 23.53 -14.31
C LEU A 24 -7.85 22.27 -14.38
N VAL A 25 -8.57 22.05 -15.48
CA VAL A 25 -9.38 20.84 -15.69
C VAL A 25 -8.48 19.61 -15.80
N ILE A 26 -7.39 19.67 -16.57
CA ILE A 26 -6.44 18.56 -16.69
C ILE A 26 -5.77 18.27 -15.35
N ALA A 27 -5.33 19.29 -14.62
CA ALA A 27 -4.73 19.12 -13.29
C ALA A 27 -5.73 18.50 -12.30
N GLY A 28 -7.00 18.92 -12.34
CA GLY A 28 -8.07 18.33 -11.53
C GLY A 28 -8.34 16.87 -11.87
N ILE A 29 -8.40 16.51 -13.15
CA ILE A 29 -8.60 15.11 -13.59
C ILE A 29 -7.41 14.24 -13.17
N VAL A 30 -6.18 14.72 -13.35
CA VAL A 30 -4.97 14.00 -12.91
C VAL A 30 -4.95 13.84 -11.39
N PHE A 31 -5.33 14.87 -10.64
CA PHE A 31 -5.42 14.82 -9.19
C PHE A 31 -6.49 13.83 -8.72
N ILE A 32 -7.69 13.84 -9.33
CA ILE A 32 -8.76 12.88 -9.06
C ILE A 32 -8.30 11.45 -9.39
N PHE A 33 -7.67 11.22 -10.55
CA PHE A 33 -7.15 9.90 -10.93
C PHE A 33 -6.08 9.39 -9.95
N PHE A 34 -5.22 10.28 -9.46
CA PHE A 34 -4.19 9.95 -8.47
C PHE A 34 -4.80 9.65 -7.08
N MET A 35 -5.83 10.40 -6.67
CA MET A 35 -6.55 10.19 -5.40
C MET A 35 -7.47 8.97 -5.43
N ASN A 36 -8.09 8.67 -6.57
CA ASN A 36 -9.04 7.56 -6.73
C ASN A 36 -8.33 6.21 -6.95
N ARG A 37 -7.02 6.13 -6.69
CA ARG A 37 -6.27 4.88 -6.66
C ARG A 37 -6.60 4.02 -5.43
N SER A 38 -7.39 4.56 -4.49
CA SER A 38 -7.78 3.89 -3.25
C SER A 38 -9.23 3.40 -3.33
N ARG A 39 -9.39 2.08 -3.34
CA ARG A 39 -10.64 1.27 -3.34
C ARG A 39 -11.20 0.94 -4.73
N VAL A 40 -10.51 0.02 -5.39
CA VAL A 40 -11.23 -1.06 -6.09
C VAL A 40 -11.56 -2.08 -5.01
N ASP A 41 -12.83 -2.24 -4.65
CA ASP A 41 -13.29 -3.34 -3.80
C ASP A 41 -13.13 -4.63 -4.62
N ASP A 42 -11.92 -5.19 -4.60
CA ASP A 42 -11.59 -6.45 -5.24
C ASP A 42 -12.04 -7.59 -4.31
N PRO A 43 -13.08 -8.37 -4.66
CA PRO A 43 -13.51 -9.51 -3.85
C PRO A 43 -12.39 -10.55 -3.65
N ASN A 44 -11.37 -10.53 -4.51
CA ASN A 44 -10.16 -11.33 -4.34
C ASN A 44 -9.27 -10.81 -3.19
N ALA A 45 -9.19 -9.49 -2.98
CA ALA A 45 -8.41 -8.88 -1.90
C ALA A 45 -8.99 -9.22 -0.51
N ASP A 46 -10.30 -9.15 -0.34
CA ASP A 46 -10.97 -9.59 0.90
C ASP A 46 -10.71 -11.09 1.17
N SER A 47 -10.70 -11.91 0.11
CA SER A 47 -10.39 -13.33 0.20
C SER A 47 -8.92 -13.59 0.61
N LEU A 48 -7.98 -12.77 0.11
CA LEU A 48 -6.57 -12.83 0.47
C LEU A 48 -6.33 -12.43 1.93
N ILE A 49 -6.98 -11.36 2.40
CA ILE A 49 -6.90 -10.91 3.79
C ILE A 49 -7.44 -12.00 4.73
N ALA A 50 -8.61 -12.55 4.43
CA ALA A 50 -9.19 -13.63 5.24
C ALA A 50 -8.30 -14.87 5.30
N ARG A 51 -7.71 -15.26 4.16
CA ARG A 51 -6.72 -16.35 4.10
C ARG A 51 -5.47 -16.03 4.93
N GLY A 52 -4.97 -14.80 4.84
CA GLY A 52 -3.83 -14.30 5.62
C GLY A 52 -4.09 -14.34 7.12
N GLU A 53 -5.29 -13.92 7.56
CA GLU A 53 -5.70 -14.01 8.96
C GLU A 53 -5.69 -15.46 9.44
N SER A 54 -6.24 -16.39 8.66
CA SER A 54 -6.24 -17.81 8.99
C SER A 54 -4.81 -18.36 9.15
N ILE A 55 -3.90 -17.99 8.25
CA ILE A 55 -2.48 -18.37 8.35
C ILE A 55 -1.88 -17.80 9.64
N TYR A 56 -2.09 -16.52 9.91
CA TYR A 56 -1.54 -15.84 11.07
C TYR A 56 -2.02 -16.46 12.39
N ARG A 57 -3.33 -16.64 12.54
CA ARG A 57 -3.95 -17.23 13.73
C ARG A 57 -3.50 -18.66 13.98
N THR A 58 -3.25 -19.44 12.93
CA THR A 58 -2.87 -20.84 13.08
C THR A 58 -1.39 -21.01 13.41
N ASN A 59 -0.52 -20.16 12.85
CA ASN A 59 0.92 -20.40 12.85
C ASN A 59 1.74 -19.39 13.66
N CYS A 60 1.25 -18.17 13.87
CA CYS A 60 2.07 -17.07 14.36
C CYS A 60 1.77 -16.68 15.81
N ILE A 61 0.52 -16.84 16.26
CA ILE A 61 0.07 -16.35 17.58
C ILE A 61 0.62 -17.13 18.78
N ALA A 62 1.28 -18.27 18.53
CA ALA A 62 1.98 -19.01 19.59
C ALA A 62 3.13 -18.17 20.19
N CYS A 63 3.75 -17.31 19.39
CA CYS A 63 4.86 -16.45 19.80
C CYS A 63 4.51 -14.95 19.68
N HIS A 64 3.76 -14.58 18.65
CA HIS A 64 3.31 -13.21 18.40
C HIS A 64 1.95 -12.95 19.04
N ASN A 65 1.57 -11.68 19.14
CA ASN A 65 0.28 -11.30 19.69
C ASN A 65 -0.86 -11.61 18.68
N PRO A 66 -2.07 -12.01 19.10
CA PRO A 66 -3.22 -12.09 18.19
C PRO A 66 -3.51 -10.78 17.44
N ASP A 67 -3.19 -9.64 18.06
CA ASP A 67 -3.18 -8.33 17.41
C ASP A 67 -1.76 -8.03 16.88
N PRO A 68 -1.51 -8.07 15.56
CA PRO A 68 -0.16 -7.96 14.98
C PRO A 68 0.52 -6.61 15.23
N LYS A 69 -0.24 -5.60 15.70
CA LYS A 69 0.27 -4.27 16.07
C LYS A 69 0.91 -4.25 17.46
N LYS A 70 0.76 -5.32 18.24
CA LYS A 70 1.27 -5.44 19.61
C LYS A 70 2.35 -6.50 19.71
N ASP A 71 3.25 -6.31 20.67
CA ASP A 71 4.22 -7.32 21.03
C ASP A 71 3.53 -8.56 21.63
N GLY A 72 4.00 -9.73 21.23
CA GLY A 72 3.63 -11.01 21.84
C GLY A 72 4.51 -11.34 23.03
N ALA A 73 4.31 -12.52 23.60
CA ALA A 73 5.13 -13.00 24.71
C ALA A 73 6.60 -13.24 24.30
N ILE A 74 6.83 -13.60 23.03
CA ILE A 74 8.16 -13.94 22.50
C ILE A 74 8.48 -13.08 21.28
N GLY A 75 7.55 -13.05 20.31
CA GLY A 75 7.71 -12.33 19.05
C GLY A 75 7.31 -10.85 19.17
N PRO A 76 7.98 -9.93 18.45
CA PRO A 76 7.60 -8.52 18.41
C PRO A 76 6.31 -8.29 17.62
N ALA A 77 5.79 -7.06 17.65
CA ALA A 77 4.79 -6.59 16.70
C ALA A 77 5.33 -6.67 15.26
N ILE A 78 4.51 -7.19 14.33
CA ILE A 78 4.89 -7.43 12.93
C ILE A 78 3.92 -6.83 11.92
N TYR A 79 2.94 -6.05 12.37
CA TYR A 79 2.11 -5.25 11.46
C TYR A 79 2.99 -4.34 10.59
N GLY A 80 2.63 -4.19 9.32
CA GLY A 80 3.40 -3.39 8.36
C GLY A 80 4.66 -4.07 7.81
N SER A 81 4.85 -5.37 8.05
CA SER A 81 6.01 -6.08 7.49
C SER A 81 5.91 -6.15 5.96
N SER A 82 7.02 -5.91 5.26
CA SER A 82 7.09 -6.05 3.80
C SER A 82 7.04 -7.52 3.39
N GLN A 83 6.62 -7.78 2.16
CA GLN A 83 6.57 -9.14 1.62
C GLN A 83 7.96 -9.81 1.64
N GLU A 84 9.01 -9.08 1.25
CA GLU A 84 10.39 -9.58 1.19
C GLU A 84 10.90 -9.97 2.58
N LEU A 85 10.56 -9.17 3.60
CA LEU A 85 10.88 -9.49 4.98
C LEU A 85 10.15 -10.75 5.44
N LEU A 86 8.87 -10.90 5.08
CA LEU A 86 8.10 -12.11 5.39
C LEU A 86 8.71 -13.34 4.70
N GLU A 87 9.11 -13.26 3.44
CA GLU A 87 9.80 -14.37 2.76
C GLU A 87 11.11 -14.72 3.44
N ALA A 88 11.96 -13.73 3.74
CA ALA A 88 13.24 -13.97 4.41
C ALA A 88 13.05 -14.59 5.80
N ARG A 89 12.15 -14.03 6.60
CA ARG A 89 11.97 -14.46 8.00
C ARG A 89 11.16 -15.75 8.12
N VAL A 90 10.03 -15.87 7.42
CA VAL A 90 9.11 -17.01 7.53
C VAL A 90 9.67 -18.21 6.79
N ILE A 91 10.22 -18.04 5.58
CA ILE A 91 10.65 -19.18 4.75
C ILE A 91 12.10 -19.57 5.01
N LYS A 92 12.98 -18.58 5.17
CA LYS A 92 14.44 -18.80 5.24
C LYS A 92 15.01 -18.68 6.65
N ALA A 93 14.20 -18.27 7.64
CA ALA A 93 14.65 -17.94 8.99
C ALA A 93 15.82 -16.93 9.03
N SER A 94 15.93 -16.06 8.02
CA SER A 94 16.96 -15.05 7.88
C SER A 94 16.36 -13.63 7.95
N TYR A 95 17.20 -12.63 7.69
CA TYR A 95 16.80 -11.23 7.51
C TYR A 95 17.47 -10.69 6.24
N LEU A 96 16.97 -9.55 5.73
CA LEU A 96 17.64 -8.79 4.68
C LEU A 96 18.89 -8.11 5.26
N ASP A 97 19.91 -7.85 4.44
CA ASP A 97 21.21 -7.37 4.89
C ASP A 97 21.13 -6.07 5.71
N GLU A 98 20.27 -5.15 5.31
CA GLU A 98 20.08 -3.85 5.99
C GLU A 98 18.99 -3.89 7.08
N TYR A 99 18.35 -5.03 7.31
CA TYR A 99 17.26 -5.15 8.27
C TYR A 99 17.79 -5.42 9.68
N GLN A 100 17.44 -4.53 10.62
CA GLN A 100 17.74 -4.70 12.04
C GLN A 100 16.58 -5.41 12.77
N PRO A 101 16.79 -6.62 13.33
CA PRO A 101 15.76 -7.33 14.08
C PRO A 101 15.30 -6.56 15.33
N LYS A 102 13.99 -6.52 15.55
CA LYS A 102 13.39 -5.84 16.72
C LYS A 102 13.72 -6.52 18.06
N ARG A 103 14.16 -7.78 18.02
CA ARG A 103 14.54 -8.60 19.19
C ARG A 103 15.83 -9.34 18.87
N THR A 104 16.63 -9.62 19.90
CA THR A 104 17.90 -10.36 19.80
C THR A 104 17.73 -11.87 19.78
N THR A 105 16.51 -12.37 20.02
CA THR A 105 16.22 -13.80 20.04
C THR A 105 16.08 -14.36 18.62
N HIS A 106 16.67 -15.52 18.36
CA HIS A 106 16.60 -16.21 17.07
C HIS A 106 15.72 -17.47 17.10
N ILE A 107 14.70 -17.47 17.96
CA ILE A 107 13.89 -18.66 18.30
C ILE A 107 12.90 -19.02 17.18
N MET A 108 12.47 -18.06 16.37
CA MET A 108 11.48 -18.29 15.32
C MET A 108 12.03 -19.25 14.24
N PRO A 109 11.49 -20.49 14.12
CA PRO A 109 11.96 -21.43 13.11
C PRO A 109 11.50 -21.03 11.71
N ALA A 110 12.17 -21.58 10.70
CA ALA A 110 11.67 -21.50 9.33
C ALA A 110 10.38 -22.32 9.18
N MET A 111 9.45 -21.82 8.38
CA MET A 111 8.18 -22.47 8.01
C MET A 111 8.06 -22.55 6.48
N PRO A 112 8.88 -23.36 5.77
CA PRO A 112 8.90 -23.38 4.31
C PRO A 112 7.57 -23.78 3.66
N HIS A 113 6.74 -24.54 4.39
CA HIS A 113 5.40 -24.94 3.95
C HIS A 113 4.43 -23.76 3.76
N LEU A 114 4.75 -22.57 4.27
CA LEU A 114 3.95 -21.35 4.09
C LEU A 114 4.34 -20.52 2.86
N ALA A 115 5.26 -21.00 2.01
CA ALA A 115 5.73 -20.26 0.83
C ALA A 115 4.59 -19.77 -0.08
N GLY A 116 3.58 -20.62 -0.32
CA GLY A 116 2.40 -20.25 -1.13
C GLY A 116 1.37 -19.37 -0.42
N GLY A 117 1.64 -18.93 0.80
CA GLY A 117 0.75 -18.11 1.64
C GLY A 117 1.30 -16.73 1.98
N ILE A 118 2.50 -16.38 1.53
CA ILE A 118 3.16 -15.13 1.91
C ILE A 118 2.40 -13.89 1.43
N GLU A 119 1.87 -13.90 0.20
CA GLU A 119 1.07 -12.81 -0.34
C GLU A 119 -0.18 -12.54 0.52
N ALA A 120 -0.91 -13.59 0.88
CA ALA A 120 -2.09 -13.48 1.75
C ALA A 120 -1.72 -12.98 3.15
N LEU A 121 -0.63 -13.50 3.73
CA LEU A 121 -0.13 -13.04 5.02
C LEU A 121 0.30 -11.57 4.98
N HIS A 122 0.95 -11.14 3.90
CA HIS A 122 1.32 -9.74 3.68
C HIS A 122 0.08 -8.83 3.60
N ALA A 123 -0.94 -9.24 2.85
CA ALA A 123 -2.20 -8.51 2.76
C ALA A 123 -2.86 -8.32 4.13
N PHE A 124 -2.97 -9.38 4.94
CA PHE A 124 -3.50 -9.31 6.30
C PHE A 124 -2.69 -8.40 7.23
N LEU A 125 -1.36 -8.47 7.17
CA LEU A 125 -0.50 -7.66 8.05
C LEU A 125 -0.45 -6.17 7.67
N ASN A 126 -1.04 -5.77 6.55
CA ASN A 126 -1.03 -4.40 6.03
C ASN A 126 -2.45 -3.84 5.76
N GLN A 127 -3.50 -4.51 6.25
CA GLN A 127 -4.88 -4.00 6.18
C GLN A 127 -5.17 -2.82 7.11
#